data_AF-A0A379V0P2-F1
#
_entry.id   AF-A0A379V0P2-F1
#
_cell.length_a   1.000
_cell.length_b   1.000
_cell.length_c   1.000
_cell.angle_alpha   90.00
_cell.angle_beta   90.00
_cell.angle_gamma   90.00
#
_symmetry.space_group_name_H-M   'P 1'
#
loop_
_entity.id
_entity.type
_entity.pdbx_description
1 polymer ?
#
loop_
_entity_poly.entity_id
_entity_poly.type
_entity_poly.pdbx_seq_one_letter_code
_entity_poly.pdbx_strand_id
1 'polypeptide(L)'
;MNIEQIFEKRLDRNINGVVKAEQTDDASAWIELDEYVITRELEGHLRHFFESYVPATGPERIRMENKIGVWVSGFFGSGKSHFIKILSYLLSNRKVSHNGTERHAYSFFEDKIKDALFLADINKAVHHPTEVILFNIDSRANVDDKEDAILKVFLKVFNERVGYCADFPHIAHLERELAKRGQYDAFKTAFATITDSSWEKERDSYYFISDEMAEALSQATGQSVDASRQWVEQLDKNFPLDINNFCQWVKECWMKTAKISSSWWMKSASSSVKIRR
;
A
#
# COMPACT_ATOMS: atom_id res chain seq x y z
N MET A 1 35.01 -30.55 -17.29
CA MET A 1 34.38 -29.21 -17.22
C MET A 1 33.05 -29.40 -16.51
N ASN A 2 32.90 -28.87 -15.30
CA ASN A 2 31.63 -28.95 -14.59
C ASN A 2 30.73 -27.81 -15.10
N ILE A 3 29.54 -28.14 -15.61
CA ILE A 3 28.62 -27.17 -16.25
C ILE A 3 28.23 -26.05 -15.27
N GLU A 4 28.20 -26.35 -13.98
CA GLU A 4 27.97 -25.39 -12.90
C GLU A 4 28.92 -24.19 -12.92
N GLN A 5 30.18 -24.39 -13.35
CA GLN A 5 31.21 -23.35 -13.35
C GLN A 5 31.06 -22.34 -14.51
N ILE A 6 30.11 -22.56 -15.43
CA ILE A 6 29.82 -21.66 -16.55
C ILE A 6 28.84 -20.56 -16.11
N PHE A 7 28.02 -20.83 -15.09
CA PHE A 7 26.98 -19.90 -14.66
C PHE A 7 27.52 -18.85 -13.71
N GLU A 8 27.12 -17.60 -13.92
CA GLU A 8 27.46 -16.47 -13.05
C GLU A 8 26.90 -16.65 -11.62
N LYS A 9 25.79 -17.39 -11.49
CA LYS A 9 25.13 -17.66 -10.21
C LYS A 9 24.90 -19.16 -9.99
N ARG A 10 24.91 -19.59 -8.72
CA ARG A 10 24.75 -20.99 -8.29
C ARG A 10 23.42 -21.61 -8.74
N LEU A 11 23.43 -22.82 -9.29
CA LEU A 11 22.23 -23.48 -9.83
C LEU A 11 21.26 -24.00 -8.77
N ASP A 12 21.70 -24.23 -7.54
CA ASP A 12 20.91 -24.79 -6.44
C ASP A 12 20.14 -23.73 -5.63
N ARG A 13 20.13 -22.48 -6.11
CA ARG A 13 19.42 -21.38 -5.45
C ARG A 13 17.90 -21.53 -5.62
N ASN A 14 17.16 -21.26 -4.55
CA ASN A 14 15.71 -21.31 -4.57
C ASN A 14 15.15 -20.06 -5.27
N ILE A 15 14.48 -20.24 -6.41
CA ILE A 15 13.84 -19.16 -7.16
C ILE A 15 12.33 -19.39 -7.15
N ASN A 16 11.58 -18.40 -6.69
CA ASN A 16 10.13 -18.47 -6.72
C ASN A 16 9.64 -18.41 -8.18
N GLY A 17 9.01 -19.48 -8.66
CA GLY A 17 8.48 -19.54 -10.03
C GLY A 17 7.27 -18.63 -10.29
N VAL A 18 6.61 -18.14 -9.23
CA VAL A 18 5.46 -17.24 -9.32
C VAL A 18 5.64 -16.08 -8.35
N VAL A 19 5.66 -14.86 -8.90
CA VAL A 19 5.71 -13.64 -8.11
C VAL A 19 4.32 -13.30 -7.59
N LYS A 20 4.17 -13.27 -6.26
CA LYS A 20 2.95 -12.85 -5.57
C LYS A 20 3.12 -11.45 -4.99
N ALA A 21 2.07 -10.63 -5.09
CA ALA A 21 2.08 -9.26 -4.55
C ALA A 21 2.13 -9.25 -3.02
N GLU A 22 1.52 -10.25 -2.40
CA GLU A 22 1.38 -10.40 -0.94
C GLU A 22 2.67 -10.90 -0.28
N GLN A 23 3.57 -11.53 -1.06
CA GLN A 23 4.84 -12.02 -0.57
C GLN A 23 5.82 -10.85 -0.43
N THR A 24 5.92 -10.35 0.79
CA THR A 24 6.69 -9.16 1.13
C THR A 24 7.84 -9.45 2.08
N ASP A 25 8.24 -10.70 2.32
CA ASP A 25 9.40 -11.00 3.18
C ASP A 25 10.73 -10.51 2.57
N ASP A 26 11.65 -10.09 3.44
CA ASP A 26 12.93 -9.49 3.04
C ASP A 26 13.82 -10.45 2.25
N ALA A 27 13.82 -11.74 2.58
CA ALA A 27 14.63 -12.73 1.88
C ALA A 27 14.17 -12.91 0.43
N SER A 28 12.86 -12.99 0.20
CA SER A 28 12.29 -13.08 -1.15
C SER A 28 12.50 -11.79 -1.92
N ALA A 29 12.28 -10.63 -1.30
CA ALA A 29 12.53 -9.34 -1.94
C ALA A 29 14.01 -9.17 -2.33
N TRP A 30 14.94 -9.61 -1.48
CA TRP A 30 16.37 -9.63 -1.78
C TRP A 30 16.68 -10.48 -3.02
N ILE A 31 16.19 -11.72 -3.05
CA ILE A 31 16.42 -12.63 -4.18
C ILE A 31 15.79 -12.06 -5.46
N GLU A 32 14.56 -11.53 -5.40
CA GLU A 32 13.89 -10.88 -6.54
C GLU A 32 14.72 -9.70 -7.08
N LEU A 33 15.17 -8.80 -6.20
CA LEU A 33 15.99 -7.64 -6.56
C LEU A 33 17.34 -8.06 -7.13
N ASP A 34 17.99 -9.08 -6.58
CA ASP A 34 19.31 -9.56 -7.01
C ASP A 34 19.24 -10.32 -8.34
N GLU A 35 18.22 -11.15 -8.55
CA GLU A 35 18.01 -11.90 -9.79
C GLU A 35 17.39 -11.07 -10.91
N TYR A 36 16.85 -9.88 -10.63
CA TYR A 36 16.19 -9.07 -11.66
C TYR A 36 17.17 -8.62 -12.75
N VAL A 37 16.93 -9.04 -14.00
CA VAL A 37 17.75 -8.67 -15.15
C VAL A 37 17.06 -7.54 -15.92
N ILE A 38 17.79 -6.46 -16.16
CA ILE A 38 17.30 -5.31 -16.93
C ILE A 38 17.69 -5.54 -18.39
N THR A 39 16.71 -5.94 -19.20
CA THR A 39 16.89 -5.96 -20.66
C THR A 39 16.77 -4.55 -21.23
N ARG A 40 17.15 -4.36 -22.49
CA ARG A 40 17.05 -3.08 -23.17
C ARG A 40 15.60 -2.55 -23.22
N GLU A 41 14.64 -3.44 -23.40
CA GLU A 41 13.21 -3.10 -23.41
C GLU A 41 12.72 -2.68 -22.02
N LEU A 42 13.11 -3.42 -20.97
CA LEU A 42 12.76 -3.07 -19.58
C LEU A 42 13.37 -1.74 -19.17
N GLU A 43 14.62 -1.47 -19.57
CA GLU A 43 15.25 -0.17 -19.33
C GLU A 43 14.44 0.96 -19.97
N GLY A 44 13.98 0.77 -21.22
CA GLY A 44 13.11 1.73 -21.90
C GLY A 44 11.81 2.00 -21.15
N HIS A 45 11.16 0.96 -20.61
CA HIS A 45 9.94 1.11 -19.80
C HIS A 45 10.18 1.84 -18.48
N LEU A 46 11.26 1.51 -17.77
CA LEU A 46 11.62 2.20 -16.53
C LEU A 46 11.95 3.67 -16.81
N ARG A 47 12.70 3.96 -17.88
CA ARG A 47 13.03 5.34 -18.27
C ARG A 47 11.78 6.17 -18.54
N HIS A 48 10.87 5.65 -19.34
CA HIS A 48 9.60 6.35 -19.62
C HIS A 48 8.78 6.62 -18.36
N PHE A 49 8.78 5.67 -17.42
CA PHE A 49 8.16 5.87 -16.12
C PHE A 49 8.83 7.00 -15.33
N PHE A 50 10.16 6.96 -15.15
CA PHE A 50 10.88 7.94 -14.33
C PHE A 50 10.89 9.34 -14.95
N GLU A 51 10.91 9.48 -16.28
CA GLU A 51 10.72 10.76 -16.98
C GLU A 51 9.38 11.43 -16.61
N SER A 52 8.33 10.64 -16.44
CA SER A 52 7.00 11.13 -16.04
C SER A 52 6.89 11.34 -14.53
N TYR A 53 7.57 10.51 -13.74
CA TYR A 53 7.45 10.46 -12.28
C TYR A 53 8.32 11.50 -11.56
N VAL A 54 9.58 11.68 -11.96
CA VAL A 54 10.54 12.59 -11.28
C VAL A 54 10.06 14.05 -11.23
N PRO A 55 9.47 14.63 -12.29
CA PRO A 55 8.90 15.97 -12.21
C PRO A 55 7.78 16.11 -11.17
N ALA A 56 7.11 15.00 -10.81
CA ALA A 56 6.01 14.98 -9.86
C ALA A 56 6.44 14.85 -8.39
N THR A 57 7.69 14.47 -8.11
CA THR A 57 8.16 14.22 -6.73
C THR A 57 8.93 15.39 -6.11
N GLY A 58 9.38 16.35 -6.93
CA GLY A 58 10.18 17.51 -6.49
C GLY A 58 9.41 18.66 -5.83
N PRO A 59 10.12 19.67 -5.28
CA PRO A 59 9.52 20.85 -4.63
C PRO A 59 8.71 21.76 -5.57
N GLU A 60 8.87 21.64 -6.90
CA GLU A 60 8.04 22.32 -7.91
C GLU A 60 6.64 21.72 -8.12
N ARG A 61 6.28 20.69 -7.33
CA ARG A 61 4.95 20.04 -7.22
C ARG A 61 3.73 20.97 -7.24
N ILE A 62 3.91 22.26 -6.92
CA ILE A 62 2.85 23.27 -6.91
C ILE A 62 2.29 23.57 -8.31
N ARG A 63 3.05 23.31 -9.40
CA ARG A 63 2.60 23.66 -10.77
C ARG A 63 1.87 22.54 -11.52
N MET A 64 1.88 21.32 -11.01
CA MET A 64 1.20 20.21 -11.65
C MET A 64 0.28 19.52 -10.65
N GLU A 65 -1.03 19.74 -10.82
CA GLU A 65 -2.07 18.85 -10.31
C GLU A 65 -1.90 17.48 -10.99
N ASN A 66 -0.90 16.71 -10.55
CA ASN A 66 -0.36 15.59 -11.31
C ASN A 66 -1.31 14.39 -11.30
N LYS A 67 -2.20 14.35 -12.31
CA LYS A 67 -3.04 13.22 -12.70
C LYS A 67 -2.20 12.16 -13.43
N ILE A 68 -1.19 11.59 -12.77
CA ILE A 68 -0.36 10.55 -13.39
C ILE A 68 -0.98 9.18 -13.11
N GLY A 69 -1.38 8.50 -14.18
CA GLY A 69 -1.81 7.11 -14.16
C GLY A 69 -0.90 6.29 -15.07
N VAL A 70 -0.39 5.17 -14.56
CA VAL A 70 0.47 4.26 -15.33
C VAL A 70 -0.28 2.95 -15.55
N TRP A 71 -0.35 2.53 -16.82
CA TRP A 71 -0.98 1.27 -17.22
C TRP A 71 0.07 0.33 -17.82
N VAL A 72 0.26 -0.83 -17.19
CA VAL A 72 1.20 -1.86 -17.66
C VAL A 72 0.41 -3.00 -18.30
N SER A 73 0.59 -3.21 -19.60
CA SER A 73 -0.08 -4.24 -20.39
C SER A 73 0.91 -5.19 -21.07
N GLY A 74 0.44 -6.37 -21.52
CA GLY A 74 1.29 -7.41 -22.12
C GLY A 74 0.77 -8.82 -21.89
N PHE A 75 1.36 -9.81 -22.57
CA PHE A 75 0.92 -11.20 -22.57
C PHE A 75 1.13 -11.91 -21.22
N PHE A 76 0.41 -13.02 -20.99
CA PHE A 76 0.66 -13.87 -19.82
C PHE A 76 2.10 -14.37 -19.81
N GLY A 77 2.74 -14.39 -18.64
CA GLY A 77 4.16 -14.76 -18.52
C GLY A 77 5.17 -13.69 -18.92
N SER A 78 4.75 -12.51 -19.41
CA SER A 78 5.67 -11.44 -19.84
C SER A 78 6.32 -10.65 -18.69
N GLY A 79 6.14 -11.06 -17.44
CA GLY A 79 6.77 -10.41 -16.28
C GLY A 79 6.10 -9.13 -15.75
N LYS A 80 4.88 -8.77 -16.17
CA LYS A 80 4.20 -7.51 -15.74
C LYS A 80 4.11 -7.34 -14.22
N SER A 81 3.63 -8.37 -13.51
CA SER A 81 3.49 -8.31 -12.05
C SER A 81 4.86 -8.21 -11.37
N HIS A 82 5.87 -8.88 -11.93
CA HIS A 82 7.24 -8.77 -11.43
C HIS A 82 7.80 -7.36 -11.66
N PHE A 83 7.60 -6.77 -12.85
CA PHE A 83 7.97 -5.39 -13.15
C PHE A 83 7.35 -4.40 -12.15
N ILE A 84 6.05 -4.50 -11.88
CA ILE A 84 5.36 -3.63 -10.91
C ILE A 84 5.91 -3.82 -9.50
N LYS A 85 6.20 -5.06 -9.09
CA LYS A 85 6.78 -5.36 -7.78
C LYS A 85 8.21 -4.82 -7.62
N ILE A 86 9.02 -4.92 -8.66
CA ILE A 86 10.36 -4.33 -8.66
C ILE A 86 10.27 -2.80 -8.62
N LEU A 87 9.35 -2.22 -9.38
CA LEU A 87 9.13 -0.78 -9.35
C LEU A 87 8.65 -0.31 -7.98
N SER A 88 7.82 -1.08 -7.28
CA SER A 88 7.39 -0.73 -5.92
C SER A 88 8.54 -0.75 -4.91
N TYR A 89 9.46 -1.72 -5.00
CA TYR A 89 10.67 -1.75 -4.18
C TYR A 89 11.58 -0.56 -4.47
N LEU A 90 11.76 -0.20 -5.75
CA LEU A 90 12.54 0.96 -6.14
C LEU A 90 11.92 2.26 -5.60
N LEU A 91 10.63 2.50 -5.86
CA LEU A 91 9.94 3.72 -5.45
C LEU A 91 9.98 3.96 -3.93
N SER A 92 9.79 2.90 -3.14
CA SER A 92 9.89 2.96 -1.68
C SER A 92 11.33 2.97 -1.15
N ASN A 93 12.32 2.85 -2.04
CA ASN A 93 13.72 2.56 -1.75
C ASN A 93 13.90 1.51 -0.67
N ARG A 94 13.11 0.43 -0.76
CA ARG A 94 12.92 -0.53 0.31
C ARG A 94 14.27 -1.05 0.81
N LYS A 95 14.50 -0.99 2.12
CA LYS A 95 15.62 -1.66 2.76
C LYS A 95 15.27 -3.14 2.94
N VAL A 96 16.13 -4.03 2.46
CA VAL A 96 15.96 -5.48 2.54
C VAL A 96 17.19 -6.11 3.21
N SER A 97 16.96 -7.09 4.07
CA SER A 97 18.02 -7.84 4.77
C SER A 97 18.06 -9.31 4.34
N HIS A 98 19.26 -9.80 4.04
CA HIS A 98 19.47 -11.23 3.77
C HIS A 98 20.85 -11.67 4.26
N ASN A 99 20.90 -12.79 5.00
CA ASN A 99 22.14 -13.37 5.55
C ASN A 99 23.04 -12.36 6.29
N GLY A 100 22.43 -11.46 7.08
CA GLY A 100 23.15 -10.44 7.85
C GLY A 100 23.68 -9.25 7.04
N THR A 101 23.37 -9.18 5.74
CA THR A 101 23.65 -8.02 4.89
C THR A 101 22.37 -7.25 4.64
N GLU A 102 22.43 -5.93 4.76
CA GLU A 102 21.32 -5.04 4.45
C GLU A 102 21.66 -4.18 3.23
N ARG A 103 20.70 -4.02 2.32
CA ARG A 103 20.83 -3.18 1.14
C ARG A 103 19.53 -2.46 0.83
N HIS A 104 19.63 -1.29 0.22
CA HIS A 104 18.48 -0.57 -0.32
C HIS A 104 18.19 -1.07 -1.73
N ALA A 105 16.91 -1.10 -2.12
CA ALA A 105 16.49 -1.51 -3.46
C ALA A 105 17.28 -0.80 -4.57
N TYR A 106 17.53 0.51 -4.42
CA TYR A 106 18.35 1.29 -5.36
C TYR A 106 19.74 0.69 -5.60
N SER A 107 20.44 0.23 -4.56
CA SER A 107 21.82 -0.29 -4.68
C SER A 107 21.93 -1.55 -5.54
N PHE A 108 20.86 -2.33 -5.68
CA PHE A 108 20.86 -3.48 -6.60
C PHE A 108 20.89 -3.06 -8.08
N PHE A 109 20.53 -1.82 -8.39
CA PHE A 109 20.43 -1.31 -9.77
C PHE A 109 21.67 -0.56 -10.22
N GLU A 110 22.54 -0.15 -9.28
CA GLU A 110 23.80 0.56 -9.58
C GLU A 110 24.69 -0.26 -10.53
N ASP A 111 24.80 -1.57 -10.30
CA ASP A 111 25.60 -2.46 -11.13
C ASP A 111 24.87 -2.91 -12.41
N LYS A 112 23.54 -2.76 -12.45
CA LYS A 112 22.67 -3.27 -13.53
C LYS A 112 22.40 -2.24 -14.61
N ILE A 113 22.47 -0.94 -14.28
CA ILE A 113 22.21 0.17 -15.19
C ILE A 113 23.53 0.88 -15.47
N LYS A 114 23.97 0.88 -16.73
CA LYS A 114 25.23 1.55 -17.13
C LYS A 114 25.09 3.05 -17.37
N ASP A 115 23.87 3.51 -17.67
CA ASP A 115 23.60 4.93 -17.93
C ASP A 115 23.52 5.71 -16.62
N ALA A 116 24.53 6.54 -16.37
CA ALA A 116 24.63 7.38 -15.18
C ALA A 116 23.52 8.43 -15.07
N LEU A 117 23.00 8.96 -16.19
CA LEU A 117 21.90 9.92 -16.16
C LEU A 117 20.61 9.26 -15.71
N PHE A 118 20.35 8.07 -16.23
CA PHE A 118 19.18 7.29 -15.84
C PHE A 118 19.24 6.86 -14.37
N LEU A 119 20.40 6.39 -13.91
CA LEU A 119 20.61 6.12 -12.48
C LEU A 119 20.39 7.36 -11.62
N ALA A 120 20.79 8.56 -12.07
CA ALA A 120 20.57 9.79 -11.34
C ALA A 120 19.07 10.15 -11.25
N ASP A 121 18.28 9.88 -12.28
CA ASP A 121 16.83 10.12 -12.24
C ASP A 121 16.09 9.14 -11.33
N ILE A 122 16.47 7.86 -11.34
CA ILE A 122 16.01 6.91 -10.33
C ILE A 122 16.41 7.42 -8.94
N ASN A 123 17.67 7.84 -8.77
CA ASN A 123 18.16 8.32 -7.49
C ASN A 123 17.34 9.50 -6.96
N LYS A 124 17.03 10.49 -7.82
CA LYS A 124 16.16 11.62 -7.45
C LYS A 124 14.77 11.15 -7.02
N ALA A 125 14.17 10.21 -7.74
CA ALA A 125 12.85 9.67 -7.40
C ALA A 125 12.84 9.00 -6.01
N VAL A 126 13.84 8.15 -5.73
CA VAL A 126 13.92 7.38 -4.48
C VAL A 126 14.34 8.20 -3.26
N HIS A 127 14.94 9.38 -3.47
CA HIS A 127 15.26 10.34 -2.41
C HIS A 127 14.01 10.98 -1.79
N HIS A 128 12.87 10.94 -2.48
CA HIS A 128 11.60 11.40 -1.95
C HIS A 128 10.88 10.23 -1.25
N PRO A 129 10.68 10.28 0.09
CA PRO A 129 10.05 9.18 0.82
C PRO A 129 8.69 8.85 0.26
N THR A 130 8.56 7.69 -0.36
CA THR A 130 7.34 7.29 -1.05
C THR A 130 6.70 6.09 -0.39
N GLU A 131 5.45 6.26 0.02
CA GLU A 131 4.62 5.18 0.52
C GLU A 131 4.01 4.44 -0.67
N VAL A 132 4.29 3.14 -0.77
CA VAL A 132 3.83 2.29 -1.87
C VAL A 132 2.94 1.18 -1.34
N ILE A 133 1.73 1.12 -1.88
CA ILE A 133 0.74 0.09 -1.53
C ILE A 133 0.54 -0.80 -2.75
N LEU A 134 0.92 -2.08 -2.62
CA LEU A 134 0.76 -3.09 -3.66
C LEU A 134 -0.33 -4.08 -3.26
N PHE A 135 -1.36 -4.25 -4.11
CA PHE A 135 -2.45 -5.20 -3.87
C PHE A 135 -3.06 -5.69 -5.18
N ASN A 136 -3.68 -6.87 -5.13
CA ASN A 136 -4.49 -7.41 -6.21
C ASN A 136 -5.97 -7.09 -5.96
N ILE A 137 -6.62 -6.42 -6.91
CA ILE A 137 -8.03 -6.02 -6.80
C ILE A 137 -8.94 -7.25 -6.64
N ASP A 138 -8.72 -8.31 -7.43
CA ASP A 138 -9.59 -9.50 -7.43
C ASP A 138 -9.53 -10.25 -6.08
N SER A 139 -8.40 -10.15 -5.37
CA SER A 139 -8.24 -10.78 -4.05
C SER A 139 -8.90 -10.00 -2.91
N ARG A 140 -9.24 -8.73 -3.13
CA ARG A 140 -9.74 -7.82 -2.10
C ARG A 140 -11.20 -7.40 -2.32
N ALA A 141 -11.74 -7.61 -3.52
CA ALA A 141 -13.11 -7.29 -3.87
C ALA A 141 -14.09 -8.28 -3.25
N ASN A 142 -15.18 -7.77 -2.65
CA ASN A 142 -16.29 -8.60 -2.23
C ASN A 142 -17.22 -8.86 -3.43
N VAL A 143 -17.75 -10.07 -3.53
CA VAL A 143 -18.63 -10.50 -4.64
C VAL A 143 -19.91 -9.66 -4.74
N ASP A 144 -20.35 -9.09 -3.62
CA ASP A 144 -21.59 -8.32 -3.52
C ASP A 144 -21.43 -6.82 -3.82
N ASP A 145 -20.20 -6.32 -3.96
CA ASP A 145 -19.94 -4.93 -4.31
C ASP A 145 -20.16 -4.70 -5.82
N LYS A 146 -21.38 -4.35 -6.22
CA LYS A 146 -21.70 -4.03 -7.63
C LYS A 146 -21.46 -2.56 -7.98
N GLU A 147 -21.69 -1.65 -7.02
CA GLU A 147 -21.40 -0.22 -7.15
C GLU A 147 -20.19 0.13 -6.27
N ASP A 148 -19.28 0.97 -6.78
CA ASP A 148 -18.08 1.46 -6.08
C ASP A 148 -17.09 0.39 -5.56
N ALA A 149 -17.14 -0.84 -6.07
CA ALA A 149 -16.23 -1.93 -5.68
C ALA A 149 -14.75 -1.54 -5.66
N ILE A 150 -14.32 -0.80 -6.68
CA ILE A 150 -12.93 -0.33 -6.79
C ILE A 150 -12.61 0.66 -5.66
N LEU A 151 -13.51 1.59 -5.36
CA LEU A 151 -13.33 2.57 -4.28
C LEU A 151 -13.31 1.89 -2.91
N LYS A 152 -14.19 0.91 -2.69
CA LYS A 152 -14.21 0.12 -1.46
C LYS A 152 -12.92 -0.68 -1.27
N VAL A 153 -12.40 -1.30 -2.34
CA VAL A 153 -11.10 -1.98 -2.29
C VAL A 153 -9.98 -0.99 -1.95
N PHE A 154 -9.95 0.18 -2.58
CA PHE A 154 -8.97 1.22 -2.26
C PHE A 154 -9.05 1.65 -0.79
N LEU A 155 -10.26 1.90 -0.30
CA LEU A 155 -10.49 2.27 1.09
C LEU A 155 -10.07 1.18 2.06
N LYS A 156 -10.40 -0.08 1.76
CA LYS A 156 -10.00 -1.26 2.55
C LYS A 156 -8.49 -1.34 2.72
N VAL A 157 -7.75 -1.29 1.61
CA VAL A 157 -6.29 -1.39 1.63
C VAL A 157 -5.67 -0.14 2.27
N PHE A 158 -6.25 1.04 2.04
CA PHE A 158 -5.83 2.27 2.71
C PHE A 158 -5.98 2.18 4.25
N ASN A 159 -7.15 1.75 4.72
CA ASN A 159 -7.44 1.61 6.15
C ASN A 159 -6.49 0.61 6.81
N GLU A 160 -6.28 -0.55 6.18
CA GLU A 160 -5.33 -1.57 6.65
C GLU A 160 -3.92 -0.99 6.76
N ARG A 161 -3.48 -0.20 5.77
CA ARG A 161 -2.15 0.41 5.78
C ARG A 161 -1.97 1.43 6.90
N VAL A 162 -3.04 2.14 7.28
CA VAL A 162 -3.03 3.11 8.39
C VAL A 162 -3.22 2.41 9.75
N GLY A 163 -3.66 1.15 9.78
CA GLY A 163 -3.93 0.38 11.00
C GLY A 163 -5.40 0.40 11.46
N TYR A 164 -6.30 0.94 10.63
CA TYR A 164 -7.73 0.97 10.90
C TYR A 164 -8.43 -0.31 10.44
N CYS A 165 -9.71 -0.46 10.79
CA CYS A 165 -10.54 -1.59 10.39
C CYS A 165 -10.64 -1.65 8.85
N ALA A 166 -10.21 -2.77 8.28
CA ALA A 166 -10.20 -2.95 6.83
C ALA A 166 -11.59 -3.36 6.31
N ASP A 167 -12.31 -4.17 7.08
CA ASP A 167 -13.55 -4.81 6.63
C ASP A 167 -14.79 -3.92 6.79
N PHE A 168 -14.80 -3.03 7.79
CA PHE A 168 -15.92 -2.13 8.08
C PHE A 168 -15.52 -0.65 7.91
N PRO A 169 -15.85 -0.02 6.76
CA PRO A 169 -15.49 1.35 6.47
C PRO A 169 -15.96 2.39 7.49
N HIS A 170 -17.15 2.20 8.08
CA HIS A 170 -17.71 3.09 9.08
C HIS A 170 -16.97 2.99 10.43
N ILE A 171 -16.49 1.79 10.80
CA ILE A 171 -15.62 1.62 11.99
C ILE A 171 -14.29 2.33 11.76
N ALA A 172 -13.68 2.15 10.59
CA ALA A 172 -12.45 2.87 10.26
C ALA A 172 -12.64 4.40 10.29
N HIS A 173 -13.82 4.88 9.90
CA HIS A 173 -14.16 6.29 9.98
C HIS A 173 -14.25 6.78 11.44
N LEU A 174 -14.85 5.98 12.34
CA LEU A 174 -14.84 6.26 13.77
C LEU A 174 -13.41 6.33 14.32
N GLU A 175 -12.59 5.31 14.05
CA GLU A 175 -11.20 5.26 14.51
C GLU A 175 -10.42 6.49 14.03
N ARG A 176 -10.65 6.91 12.77
CA ARG A 176 -10.05 8.12 12.18
C ARG A 176 -10.50 9.40 12.88
N GLU A 177 -11.80 9.53 13.20
CA GLU A 177 -12.33 10.69 13.92
C GLU A 177 -11.79 10.77 15.35
N LEU A 178 -11.70 9.65 16.05
CA LEU A 178 -11.08 9.56 17.37
C LEU A 178 -9.59 9.93 17.32
N ALA A 179 -8.86 9.42 16.33
CA ALA A 179 -7.45 9.72 16.14
C ALA A 179 -7.24 11.22 15.82
N LYS A 180 -8.11 11.82 15.01
CA LYS A 180 -8.09 13.25 14.68
C LYS A 180 -8.26 14.13 15.92
N ARG A 181 -9.02 13.66 16.92
CA ARG A 181 -9.27 14.35 18.20
C ARG A 181 -8.26 13.98 19.30
N GLY A 182 -7.31 13.09 19.03
CA GLY A 182 -6.36 12.58 20.04
C GLY A 182 -7.02 11.69 21.11
N GLN A 183 -8.20 11.15 20.84
CA GLN A 183 -9.00 10.35 21.77
C GLN A 183 -8.89 8.84 21.53
N TYR A 184 -8.20 8.42 20.47
CA TYR A 184 -8.15 7.01 20.08
C TYR A 184 -7.44 6.12 21.09
N ASP A 185 -6.31 6.56 21.65
CA ASP A 185 -5.60 5.76 22.66
C ASP A 185 -6.38 5.69 23.98
N ALA A 186 -7.08 6.77 24.36
CA ALA A 186 -7.98 6.76 25.51
C ALA A 186 -9.14 5.79 25.31
N PHE A 187 -9.74 5.76 24.12
CA PHE A 187 -10.78 4.81 23.75
C PHE A 187 -10.29 3.36 23.83
N LYS A 188 -9.14 3.03 23.24
CA LYS A 188 -8.56 1.68 23.32
C LYS A 188 -8.29 1.25 24.77
N THR A 189 -7.81 2.16 25.60
CA THR A 189 -7.54 1.90 27.02
C THR A 189 -8.83 1.64 27.79
N ALA A 190 -9.86 2.47 27.58
CA ALA A 190 -11.17 2.29 28.20
C ALA A 190 -11.82 0.97 27.77
N PHE A 191 -11.78 0.67 26.47
CA PHE A 191 -12.33 -0.57 25.92
C PHE A 191 -11.65 -1.81 26.50
N ALA A 192 -10.31 -1.79 26.62
CA ALA A 192 -9.55 -2.89 27.22
C ALA A 192 -9.84 -3.07 28.71
N THR A 193 -10.21 -2.00 29.42
CA THR A 193 -10.60 -2.07 30.83
C THR A 193 -11.99 -2.68 31.02
N ILE A 194 -12.88 -2.54 30.03
CA ILE A 194 -14.27 -3.04 30.08
C ILE A 194 -14.35 -4.51 29.62
N THR A 195 -13.62 -4.86 28.56
CA THR A 195 -13.76 -6.17 27.87
C THR A 195 -12.64 -7.16 28.15
N ASP A 196 -11.58 -6.74 28.87
CA ASP A 196 -10.32 -7.48 29.01
C ASP A 196 -9.66 -7.88 27.67
N SER A 197 -10.06 -7.23 26.56
CA SER A 197 -9.56 -7.48 25.20
C SER A 197 -9.15 -6.19 24.50
N SER A 198 -8.31 -6.29 23.47
CA SER A 198 -7.91 -5.12 22.68
C SER A 198 -8.97 -4.80 21.63
N TRP A 199 -9.27 -3.52 21.45
CA TRP A 199 -10.20 -3.04 20.42
C TRP A 199 -9.92 -3.63 19.04
N GLU A 200 -8.64 -3.72 18.64
CA GLU A 200 -8.24 -4.22 17.33
C GLU A 200 -8.60 -5.70 17.08
N LYS A 201 -8.82 -6.49 18.13
CA LYS A 201 -9.23 -7.90 18.03
C LYS A 201 -10.75 -8.06 17.95
N GLU A 202 -11.49 -7.19 18.63
CA GLU A 202 -12.94 -7.33 18.77
C GLU A 202 -13.73 -6.50 17.75
N ARG A 203 -13.10 -5.49 17.12
CA ARG A 203 -13.74 -4.57 16.17
C ARG A 203 -14.40 -5.26 14.96
N ASP A 204 -13.96 -6.48 14.61
CA ASP A 204 -14.56 -7.26 13.52
C ASP A 204 -15.92 -7.84 13.89
N SER A 205 -16.25 -7.88 15.18
CA SER A 205 -17.53 -8.33 15.75
C SER A 205 -18.25 -7.20 16.49
N TYR A 206 -18.11 -5.94 16.01
CA TYR A 206 -18.61 -4.74 16.69
C TYR A 206 -20.11 -4.79 17.06
N TYR A 207 -20.92 -5.52 16.29
CA TYR A 207 -22.34 -5.72 16.57
C TYR A 207 -22.62 -6.38 17.93
N PHE A 208 -21.72 -7.23 18.42
CA PHE A 208 -21.88 -7.95 19.70
C PHE A 208 -21.34 -7.17 20.89
N ILE A 209 -20.50 -6.15 20.65
CA ILE A 209 -19.81 -5.36 21.67
C ILE A 209 -20.25 -3.88 21.66
N SER A 210 -21.47 -3.62 21.18
CA SER A 210 -21.95 -2.25 20.94
C SER A 210 -22.15 -1.46 22.23
N ASP A 211 -22.51 -2.13 23.32
CA ASP A 211 -22.65 -1.52 24.64
C ASP A 211 -21.29 -1.13 25.23
N GLU A 212 -20.32 -2.05 25.21
CA GLU A 212 -18.96 -1.82 25.68
C GLU A 212 -18.24 -0.75 24.84
N MET A 213 -18.52 -0.74 23.53
CA MET A 213 -18.05 0.30 22.62
C MET A 213 -18.63 1.67 22.99
N ALA A 214 -19.93 1.76 23.28
CA ALA A 214 -20.57 3.01 23.70
C ALA A 214 -20.04 3.51 25.06
N GLU A 215 -19.82 2.61 26.02
CA GLU A 215 -19.22 2.94 27.31
C GLU A 215 -17.77 3.44 27.16
N ALA A 216 -16.95 2.75 26.36
CA ALA A 216 -15.58 3.18 26.07
C ALA A 216 -15.53 4.54 25.35
N LEU A 217 -16.45 4.79 24.40
CA LEU A 217 -16.58 6.07 23.73
C LEU A 217 -16.98 7.19 24.70
N SER A 218 -17.92 6.92 25.60
CA SER A 218 -18.34 7.87 26.64
C SER A 218 -17.16 8.28 27.51
N GLN A 219 -16.35 7.32 27.96
CA GLN A 219 -15.15 7.59 28.76
C GLN A 219 -14.09 8.39 27.98
N ALA A 220 -13.86 8.06 26.71
CA ALA A 220 -12.84 8.71 25.89
C ALA A 220 -13.23 10.12 25.42
N THR A 221 -14.51 10.34 25.15
CA THR A 221 -15.02 11.61 24.60
C THR A 221 -15.59 12.55 25.65
N GLY A 222 -15.89 12.05 26.86
CA GLY A 222 -16.58 12.80 27.91
C GLY A 222 -18.08 13.02 27.65
N GLN A 223 -18.66 12.36 26.63
CA GLN A 223 -20.08 12.42 26.33
C GLN A 223 -20.88 11.47 27.22
N SER A 224 -22.21 11.62 27.27
CA SER A 224 -23.07 10.63 27.92
C SER A 224 -23.03 9.30 27.17
N VAL A 225 -23.28 8.21 27.90
CA VAL A 225 -23.39 6.87 27.31
C VAL A 225 -24.51 6.82 26.27
N ASP A 226 -25.66 7.47 26.53
CA ASP A 226 -26.78 7.53 25.57
C ASP A 226 -26.40 8.23 24.26
N ALA A 227 -25.66 9.34 24.33
CA ALA A 227 -25.18 10.04 23.14
C ALA A 227 -24.16 9.18 22.37
N SER A 228 -23.30 8.46 23.09
CA SER A 228 -22.31 7.56 22.50
C SER A 228 -22.98 6.37 21.81
N ARG A 229 -24.01 5.77 22.43
CA ARG A 229 -24.80 4.67 21.85
C ARG A 229 -25.53 5.12 20.58
N GLN A 230 -26.20 6.28 20.63
CA GLN A 230 -26.84 6.85 19.44
C GLN A 230 -25.86 7.09 18.30
N TRP A 231 -24.63 7.53 18.62
CA TRP A 231 -23.60 7.71 17.61
C TRP A 231 -23.19 6.38 16.98
N VAL A 232 -22.93 5.34 17.79
CA VAL A 232 -22.59 3.98 17.32
C VAL A 232 -23.67 3.41 16.40
N GLU A 233 -24.94 3.52 16.78
CA GLU A 233 -26.08 3.04 15.98
C GLU A 233 -26.23 3.74 14.62
N GLN A 234 -25.69 4.96 14.49
CA GLN A 234 -25.77 5.77 13.27
C GLN A 234 -24.53 5.69 12.38
N LEU A 235 -23.47 5.00 12.81
CA LEU A 235 -22.20 4.91 12.07
C LEU A 235 -22.39 4.35 10.66
N ASP A 236 -23.18 3.28 10.54
CA ASP A 236 -23.46 2.63 9.26
C ASP A 236 -24.26 3.51 8.30
N LYS A 237 -25.27 4.20 8.80
CA LYS A 237 -26.23 4.96 7.98
C LYS A 237 -25.64 6.26 7.42
N ASN A 238 -24.71 6.85 8.15
CA ASN A 238 -24.19 8.18 7.85
C ASN A 238 -22.80 8.16 7.19
N PHE A 239 -22.27 7.00 6.79
CA PHE A 239 -20.95 6.93 6.18
C PHE A 239 -20.95 7.48 4.74
N PRO A 240 -20.33 8.65 4.47
CA PRO A 240 -20.40 9.29 3.17
C PRO A 240 -19.26 8.77 2.28
N LEU A 241 -19.41 7.57 1.74
CA LEU A 241 -18.41 7.00 0.83
C LEU A 241 -18.51 7.66 -0.55
N ASP A 242 -17.54 8.51 -0.88
CA ASP A 242 -17.35 9.03 -2.24
C ASP A 242 -15.86 9.26 -2.54
N ILE A 243 -15.55 9.53 -3.81
CA ILE A 243 -14.17 9.73 -4.28
C ILE A 243 -13.53 10.96 -3.62
N ASN A 244 -14.29 12.03 -3.37
CA ASN A 244 -13.75 13.27 -2.82
C ASN A 244 -13.36 13.09 -1.35
N ASN A 245 -14.22 12.44 -0.56
CA ASN A 245 -13.97 12.11 0.84
C ASN A 245 -12.79 11.16 0.96
N PHE A 246 -12.68 10.16 0.08
CA PHE A 246 -11.51 9.28 0.04
C PHE A 246 -10.21 10.06 -0.23
N CYS A 247 -10.19 10.90 -1.26
CA CYS A 247 -9.05 11.77 -1.57
C CYS A 247 -8.69 12.69 -0.39
N GLN A 248 -9.70 13.22 0.32
CA GLN A 248 -9.47 14.03 1.51
C GLN A 248 -8.87 13.22 2.66
N TRP A 249 -9.35 12.01 2.94
CA TRP A 249 -8.80 11.15 3.98
C TRP A 249 -7.34 10.77 3.70
N VAL A 250 -7.04 10.43 2.45
CA VAL A 250 -5.67 10.16 1.96
C VAL A 250 -4.78 11.37 2.19
N LYS A 251 -5.24 12.55 1.79
CA LYS A 251 -4.53 13.82 1.98
C LYS A 251 -4.30 14.13 3.46
N GLU A 252 -5.32 14.00 4.30
CA GLU A 252 -5.21 14.29 5.74
C GLU A 252 -4.24 13.35 6.45
N CYS A 253 -4.27 12.04 6.14
CA CYS A 253 -3.37 11.07 6.76
C CYS A 253 -1.93 11.34 6.36
N TRP A 254 -1.64 11.49 5.07
CA TRP A 254 -0.27 11.62 4.61
C TRP A 254 0.28 13.05 4.63
N MET A 255 -0.56 14.09 4.68
CA MET A 255 -0.08 15.45 4.95
C MET A 255 0.24 15.69 6.44
N LYS A 256 -0.41 15.00 7.37
CA LYS A 256 -0.04 15.06 8.80
C LYS A 256 1.27 14.32 9.08
N THR A 257 1.50 13.20 8.41
CA THR A 257 2.80 12.50 8.44
C THR A 257 3.87 13.25 7.62
N ALA A 258 3.45 14.03 6.62
CA ALA A 258 4.34 14.86 5.81
C ALA A 258 4.79 16.12 6.55
N LYS A 259 5.71 15.93 7.50
CA LYS A 259 6.98 16.64 7.32
C LYS A 259 7.76 16.04 6.15
N ILE A 260 7.61 14.76 5.81
CA ILE A 260 8.11 14.19 4.54
C ILE A 260 7.34 12.90 4.20
N SER A 261 6.54 12.85 3.13
CA SER A 261 6.33 11.63 2.30
C SER A 261 5.28 11.82 1.18
N SER A 262 5.63 11.40 -0.04
CA SER A 262 4.76 11.23 -1.22
C SER A 262 4.03 9.89 -1.17
N SER A 263 2.82 9.81 -1.73
CA SER A 263 2.05 8.57 -1.81
C SER A 263 1.60 8.29 -3.24
N TRP A 264 1.76 7.05 -3.71
CA TRP A 264 1.40 6.64 -5.07
C TRP A 264 0.60 5.33 -5.11
N TRP A 265 -0.34 5.27 -6.06
CA TRP A 265 -1.15 4.08 -6.33
C TRP A 265 -0.74 3.50 -7.69
N MET A 266 -0.33 2.23 -7.73
CA MET A 266 -0.05 1.50 -8.97
C MET A 266 -1.01 0.31 -9.09
N LYS A 267 -1.79 0.24 -10.17
CA LYS A 267 -2.68 -0.91 -10.45
C LYS A 267 -1.98 -1.92 -11.35
N SER A 268 -2.05 -3.20 -11.01
CA SER A 268 -1.90 -4.32 -11.95
C SER A 268 -3.23 -5.06 -12.04
N ALA A 269 -3.80 -5.16 -13.24
CA ALA A 269 -4.93 -6.05 -13.50
C ALA A 269 -4.42 -7.30 -14.21
N SER A 270 -4.59 -8.47 -13.59
CA SER A 270 -4.39 -9.76 -14.24
C SER A 270 -5.75 -10.44 -14.42
N SER A 271 -6.39 -10.23 -15.56
CA SER A 271 -7.46 -11.13 -15.99
C SER A 271 -7.58 -11.17 -17.52
N SER A 272 -7.61 -12.41 -18.00
CA SER A 272 -7.80 -12.83 -19.38
C SER A 272 -9.27 -12.68 -19.80
N VAL A 273 -9.52 -12.72 -21.13
CA VAL A 273 -10.83 -12.88 -21.82
C VAL A 273 -11.57 -11.53 -22.00
N LYS A 274 -12.00 -11.07 -23.18
CA LYS A 274 -12.54 -11.73 -24.39
C LYS A 274 -12.32 -10.81 -25.60
N ILE A 275 -11.90 -11.37 -26.73
CA ILE A 275 -12.06 -10.76 -28.05
C ILE A 275 -13.57 -10.64 -28.33
N ARG A 276 -14.06 -9.45 -28.63
CA ARG A 276 -15.21 -9.28 -29.51
C ARG A 276 -14.87 -8.22 -30.55
N ARG A 277 -15.20 -8.58 -31.79
CA ARG A 277 -15.07 -7.78 -33.01
C ARG A 277 -15.71 -6.41 -32.87
#